data_AF-A0A3A4USC0-F1
#
_entry.id   AF-A0A3A4USC0-F1
#
_cell.length_a   1.000
_cell.length_b   1.000
_cell.length_c   1.000
_cell.angle_alpha   90.00
_cell.angle_beta   90.00
_cell.angle_gamma   90.00
#
_symmetry.space_group_name_H-M   'P 1'
#
loop_
_entity.id
_entity.type
_entity.pdbx_description
1 polymer ?
#
loop_
_entity_poly.entity_id
_entity_poly.type
_entity_poly.pdbx_seq_one_letter_code
_entity_poly.pdbx_strand_id
1 'polypeptide(L)' 'MNKSKIIYSIFAIAFGVFMVVFGGYDDSPGGQLLGVGLVVLGIVGIIKNKKKPKNQSPFKA' A
#
# COMPACT_ATOMS: atom_id res chain seq x y z
N MET A 1 13.76 7.35 -1.16
CA MET A 1 12.59 6.75 -0.50
C MET A 1 11.77 7.89 0.09
N ASN A 2 10.64 8.26 -0.52
CA ASN A 2 9.87 9.38 -0.01
C ASN A 2 9.15 8.90 1.25
N LYS A 3 9.59 9.35 2.43
CA LYS A 3 9.07 8.93 3.73
C LYS A 3 7.54 9.03 3.78
N SER A 4 6.98 10.10 3.22
CA SER A 4 5.53 10.32 3.12
C SER A 4 4.79 9.19 2.38
N LYS A 5 5.33 8.66 1.28
CA LYS A 5 4.69 7.56 0.52
C LYS A 5 4.60 6.27 1.33
N ILE A 6 5.60 5.99 2.17
CA ILE A 6 5.60 4.84 3.07
C ILE A 6 4.56 5.04 4.17
N ILE A 7 4.52 6.24 4.76
CA ILE A 7 3.53 6.58 5.79
C ILE A 7 2.12 6.38 5.24
N TYR A 8 1.78 6.92 4.06
CA TYR A 8 0.47 6.70 3.44
C TYR A 8 0.16 5.22 3.16
N SER A 9 1.18 4.44 2.76
CA SER A 9 0.99 3.00 2.51
C SER A 9 0.70 2.22 3.80
N ILE A 10 1.36 2.59 4.91
CA ILE A 10 1.10 1.98 6.22
C ILE A 10 -0.32 2.34 6.70
N PHE A 11 -0.73 3.60 6.58
CA PHE A 11 -2.10 4.02 6.92
C PHE A 11 -3.14 3.31 6.04
N ALA A 12 -2.89 3.14 4.75
CA ALA A 12 -3.78 2.40 3.85
C ALA A 12 -3.94 0.93 4.27
N ILE A 13 -2.86 0.27 4.70
CA ILE A 13 -2.93 -1.10 5.21
C ILE A 13 -3.72 -1.15 6.52
N ALA A 14 -3.44 -0.26 7.47
CA ALA A 14 -4.15 -0.21 8.75
C ALA A 14 -5.66 0.06 8.55
N PHE A 15 -6.01 1.01 7.70
CA PHE A 15 -7.41 1.35 7.38
C PHE A 15 -8.10 0.23 6.57
N GLY A 16 -7.37 -0.43 5.66
CA GLY A 16 -7.88 -1.57 4.92
C GLY A 16 -8.22 -2.75 5.84
N VAL A 17 -7.34 -3.09 6.77
CA VAL A 17 -7.60 -4.14 7.79
C VAL A 17 -8.82 -3.76 8.64
N PHE A 18 -8.91 -2.50 9.07
CA PHE A 18 -10.08 -2.00 9.79
C PHE A 18 -11.38 -2.19 9.00
N MET A 19 -11.40 -1.85 7.70
CA MET A 19 -12.58 -2.07 6.84
C MET A 19 -12.91 -3.54 6.64
N VAL A 20 -11.93 -4.45 6.59
CA VAL A 20 -12.20 -5.90 6.50
C VAL A 20 -12.90 -6.39 7.78
N VAL A 21 -12.42 -5.97 8.95
CA VAL A 21 -13.01 -6.36 10.24
C VAL A 21 -14.41 -5.75 10.40
N PHE A 22 -14.55 -4.45 10.15
CA PHE A 22 -15.84 -3.76 10.32
C PHE A 22 -16.86 -4.16 9.24
N GLY A 23 -16.42 -4.32 7.99
CA GLY A 23 -17.27 -4.83 6.92
C GLY A 23 -17.68 -6.29 7.12
N GLY A 24 -16.84 -7.09 7.77
CA GLY A 24 -17.20 -8.44 8.21
C GLY A 24 -18.17 -8.44 9.39
N TYR A 25 -18.07 -7.47 10.30
CA TYR A 25 -19.04 -7.31 11.40
C TYR A 25 -20.43 -6.87 10.91
N ASP A 26 -20.48 -6.04 9.87
CA ASP A 26 -21.72 -5.55 9.25
C ASP A 26 -22.28 -6.49 8.16
N ASP A 27 -21.71 -7.71 8.01
CA ASP A 27 -22.04 -8.66 6.91
C ASP A 27 -22.09 -7.99 5.52
N SER A 28 -21.30 -6.94 5.33
CA SER A 28 -21.31 -6.06 4.17
C SER A 28 -20.17 -6.48 3.22
N PRO A 29 -20.46 -7.26 2.15
CA PRO A 29 -19.43 -7.77 1.25
C PRO A 29 -18.63 -6.65 0.56
N GLY A 30 -19.25 -5.48 0.35
CA GLY A 30 -18.58 -4.31 -0.19
C GLY A 30 -17.49 -3.75 0.74
N GLY A 31 -17.73 -3.73 2.05
CA GLY A 31 -16.77 -3.25 3.04
C GLY A 31 -15.53 -4.14 3.12
N GLN A 32 -15.72 -5.47 3.07
CA GLN A 32 -14.62 -6.42 2.97
C GLN A 32 -13.83 -6.27 1.66
N LEU A 33 -14.50 -6.17 0.52
CA LEU A 33 -13.83 -5.98 -0.78
C LEU A 33 -13.00 -4.70 -0.82
N LEU A 34 -13.54 -3.58 -0.33
CA LEU A 34 -12.81 -2.32 -0.20
C LEU A 34 -11.61 -2.44 0.74
N GLY A 35 -11.81 -3.11 1.89
CA GLY A 35 -10.74 -3.36 2.84
C GLY A 35 -9.59 -4.16 2.25
N VAL A 36 -9.88 -5.27 1.57
CA VAL A 36 -8.88 -6.09 0.85
C VAL A 36 -8.19 -5.27 -0.23
N GLY A 37 -8.94 -4.50 -1.03
CA GLY A 37 -8.38 -3.64 -2.07
C GLY A 37 -7.38 -2.62 -1.51
N LEU A 38 -7.73 -1.95 -0.41
CA LEU A 38 -6.84 -0.99 0.27
C LEU A 38 -5.56 -1.63 0.80
N VAL A 39 -5.65 -2.82 1.39
CA VAL A 39 -4.47 -3.57 1.85
C VAL A 39 -3.56 -3.92 0.67
N VAL A 40 -4.11 -4.43 -0.44
CA VAL A 40 -3.35 -4.79 -1.64
C VAL A 40 -2.67 -3.56 -2.23
N LEU A 41 -3.37 -2.42 -2.37
CA LEU A 41 -2.80 -1.18 -2.88
C LEU A 41 -1.67 -0.65 -1.99
N GLY A 42 -1.82 -0.73 -0.67
CA GLY A 42 -0.77 -0.35 0.28
C GLY A 42 0.49 -1.21 0.14
N ILE A 43 0.33 -2.54 0.03
CA ILE A 43 1.45 -3.47 -0.19
C ILE A 43 2.14 -3.18 -1.53
N VAL A 44 1.38 -3.05 -2.61
CA VAL A 44 1.92 -2.73 -3.95
C VAL A 44 2.66 -1.39 -3.93
N GLY A 45 2.13 -0.38 -3.23
CA GLY A 45 2.77 0.91 -3.03
C GLY A 45 4.16 0.80 -2.39
N ILE A 46 4.29 -0.03 -1.35
CA ILE A 46 5.57 -0.31 -0.69
C ILE A 46 6.52 -1.02 -1.63
N ILE A 47 6.06 -2.07 -2.33
CA ILE A 47 6.90 -2.86 -3.25
C ILE A 47 7.41 -2.00 -4.42
N LYS A 48 6.55 -1.20 -5.05
CA LYS A 48 6.94 -0.33 -6.17
C LYS A 48 7.93 0.75 -5.72
N ASN A 49 7.82 1.24 -4.49
CA ASN A 49 8.75 2.23 -3.94
C ASN A 49 10.15 1.65 -3.63
N LYS A 50 10.28 0.32 -3.52
CA LYS A 50 11.58 -0.37 -3.38
C LYS A 50 12.31 -0.53 -4.72
N LYS A 51 11.63 -0.48 -5.87
CA LYS A 51 12.20 -0.69 -7.22
C LYS A 51 12.71 0.59 -7.89
N LYS A 52 13.52 1.40 -7.21
CA LYS A 52 14.43 2.31 -7.92
C LYS A 52 15.79 1.64 -8.04
N PRO A 53 16.11 0.95 -9.15
CA PRO A 53 17.51 0.78 -9.48
C PRO A 53 18.08 2.21 -9.57
N LYS A 54 18.98 2.54 -8.65
CA LYS A 54 19.90 3.65 -8.85
C LYS A 54 20.68 3.23 -10.09
N ASN A 55 20.24 3.69 -11.26
CA ASN A 55 21.05 3.58 -12.47
C ASN A 55 22.29 4.40 -12.16
N GLN A 56 23.32 3.70 -11.67
CA GLN A 56 24.67 4.21 -11.59
C GLN A 56 25.00 4.57 -13.02
N SER A 57 25.18 5.86 -13.31
CA SER A 57 25.83 6.28 -14.53
C SER A 57 27.31 5.97 -14.38
N PRO A 58 27.93 5.18 -15.27
CA PRO A 58 29.37 5.18 -15.41
C PRO A 58 29.70 5.52 -16.86
N PHE A 59 29.46 6.76 -17.28
CA PHE A 59 30.39 7.36 -18.23
C PHE A 59 30.30 8.87 -18.20
N LYS A 60 31.32 9.47 -17.59
CA LYS A 60 31.73 10.84 -17.79
C LYS A 60 32.98 10.74 -18.67
N ALA A 61 32.90 11.23 -19.91
CA ALA A 61 34.03 11.58 -20.76
C ALA A 61 33.70 12.91 -21.42
#